data_AF-A0A139SMR5-F1
#
_entry.id   AF-A0A139SMR5-F1
#
_cell.length_a   1.000
_cell.length_b   1.000
_cell.length_c   1.000
_cell.angle_alpha   90.00
_cell.angle_beta   90.00
_cell.angle_gamma   90.00
#
_symmetry.space_group_name_H-M   'P 1'
#
loop_
_entity.id
_entity.type
_entity.pdbx_description
1 polymer ?
#
loop_
_entity_poly.entity_id
_entity_poly.type
_entity_poly.pdbx_seq_one_letter_code
_entity_poly.pdbx_strand_id
1 'polypeptide(L)'
;MRPEIVTTIASALGLAGLALLWRYGLSAKARSEAAAARKRADTVLHWDISASGFFLFLFCVIVGGVLGQALALLCLRLGGISPTGISTGGEAAHASDMAMLFLGGAFQGGMLGGVCFFRRLLHKREKPAAAAVAAGVSPAGVLRKGIGCELIALPVVGATALLWQGLLHLLHIDYQAQDLVDLFAEADSPLLLGSMTFLAVVLAPLTEELIFRAGLFRYLRTRAPRWVALALPALLFAALHANLASFAPLAVLGLIFALAYERSGTLAVPILAHALFNLNTILMILGGVGM
;
A
#
# COMPACT_ATOMS: atom_id res chain seq x y z
N MET A 1 18.67 14.26 10.35
CA MET A 1 19.76 13.87 9.42
C MET A 1 20.02 15.07 8.51
N ARG A 2 21.23 15.33 8.02
CA ARG A 2 21.42 16.47 7.11
C ARG A 2 20.76 16.19 5.74
N PRO A 3 20.00 17.13 5.13
CA PRO A 3 19.26 16.89 3.88
C PRO A 3 20.12 16.38 2.72
N GLU A 4 21.40 16.77 2.67
CA GLU A 4 22.33 16.33 1.62
C GLU A 4 22.62 14.83 1.71
N ILE A 5 22.67 14.28 2.93
CA ILE A 5 22.89 12.84 3.15
C ILE A 5 21.67 12.05 2.68
N VAL A 6 20.46 12.53 3.02
CA VAL A 6 19.20 11.90 2.62
C VAL A 6 19.07 11.92 1.09
N THR A 7 19.38 13.04 0.46
CA THR A 7 19.38 13.19 -1.01
C THR A 7 20.39 12.26 -1.67
N THR A 8 21.58 12.11 -1.09
CA THR A 8 22.63 11.20 -1.60
C THR A 8 22.17 9.74 -1.52
N ILE A 9 21.58 9.34 -0.40
CA ILE A 9 21.03 7.99 -0.21
C ILE A 9 19.90 7.74 -1.20
N ALA A 10 18.93 8.65 -1.31
CA ALA A 10 17.81 8.53 -2.24
C ALA A 10 18.28 8.40 -3.69
N SER A 11 19.28 9.19 -4.09
CA SER A 11 19.89 9.13 -5.43
C SER A 11 20.57 7.78 -5.68
N ALA A 12 21.32 7.26 -4.70
CA ALA A 12 21.97 5.96 -4.81
C ALA A 12 20.95 4.81 -4.92
N LEU A 13 19.87 4.85 -4.13
CA LEU A 13 18.78 3.88 -4.19
C LEU A 13 18.05 3.95 -5.54
N GLY A 14 17.80 5.15 -6.07
CA GLY A 14 17.21 5.37 -7.39
C GLY A 14 18.07 4.80 -8.52
N LEU A 15 19.39 5.03 -8.49
CA LEU A 15 20.33 4.46 -9.47
C LEU A 15 20.38 2.92 -9.41
N ALA A 16 20.42 2.35 -8.20
CA ALA A 16 20.31 0.91 -8.00
C ALA A 16 18.98 0.37 -8.56
N GLY A 17 17.89 1.12 -8.34
CA GLY A 17 16.57 0.88 -8.91
C GLY A 17 16.55 0.82 -10.43
N LEU A 18 17.17 1.80 -11.09
CA LEU A 18 17.29 1.83 -12.56
C LEU A 18 18.07 0.63 -13.10
N ALA A 19 19.17 0.25 -12.43
CA ALA A 19 19.94 -0.93 -12.81
C ALA A 19 19.12 -2.22 -12.66
N LEU A 20 18.34 -2.34 -11.59
CA LEU A 20 17.45 -3.48 -11.37
C LEU A 20 16.27 -3.51 -12.36
N LEU A 21 15.67 -2.35 -12.65
CA LEU A 21 14.61 -2.20 -13.65
C LEU A 21 15.10 -2.63 -15.02
N TRP A 22 16.30 -2.22 -15.41
CA TRP A 22 16.93 -2.71 -16.64
C TRP A 22 17.10 -4.22 -16.62
N ARG A 23 17.77 -4.75 -15.58
CA ARG A 23 18.11 -6.17 -15.48
C ARG A 23 16.88 -7.08 -15.49
N TYR A 24 15.84 -6.73 -14.73
CA TYR A 24 14.69 -7.61 -14.43
C TYR A 24 13.37 -7.17 -15.06
N GLY A 25 13.33 -6.02 -15.72
CA GLY A 25 12.13 -5.49 -16.38
C GLY A 25 12.30 -5.24 -17.87
N LEU A 26 13.39 -4.58 -18.26
CA LEU A 26 13.56 -4.04 -19.62
C LEU A 26 14.53 -4.84 -20.50
N SER A 27 15.39 -5.68 -19.94
CA SER A 27 16.32 -6.50 -20.72
C SER A 27 15.60 -7.57 -21.55
N ALA A 28 16.20 -8.00 -22.67
CA ALA A 28 15.63 -9.06 -23.51
C ALA A 28 15.42 -10.37 -22.72
N LYS A 29 16.37 -10.69 -21.83
CA LYS A 29 16.29 -11.84 -20.91
C LYS A 29 15.13 -11.69 -19.92
N ALA A 30 14.94 -10.51 -19.33
CA ALA A 30 13.81 -10.27 -18.44
C ALA A 30 12.46 -10.46 -19.14
N ARG A 31 12.34 -10.01 -20.39
CA ARG A 31 11.11 -10.18 -21.18
C ARG A 31 10.79 -11.65 -21.44
N SER A 32 11.79 -12.47 -21.76
CA SER A 32 11.58 -13.92 -21.97
C SER A 32 11.25 -14.65 -20.67
N GLU A 33 11.93 -14.32 -19.57
CA GLU A 33 11.63 -14.86 -18.24
C GLU A 33 10.23 -14.46 -17.73
N ALA A 34 9.80 -13.23 -18.01
CA ALA A 34 8.47 -12.75 -17.66
C ALA A 34 7.37 -13.53 -18.39
N ALA A 35 7.57 -13.91 -19.65
CA ALA A 35 6.63 -14.75 -20.39
C ALA A 35 6.49 -16.15 -19.75
N ALA A 36 7.60 -16.75 -19.32
CA ALA A 36 7.60 -18.03 -18.62
C ALA A 36 6.95 -17.93 -17.22
N ALA A 37 7.22 -16.85 -16.48
CA ALA A 37 6.62 -16.60 -15.17
C ALA A 37 5.10 -16.41 -15.24
N ARG A 38 4.59 -15.73 -16.28
CA ARG A 38 3.14 -15.56 -16.52
C ARG A 38 2.40 -16.90 -16.57
N LYS A 39 2.99 -17.89 -17.24
CA LYS A 39 2.39 -19.23 -17.37
C LYS A 39 2.33 -20.00 -16.03
N ARG A 40 3.17 -19.65 -15.05
CA ARG A 40 3.14 -20.21 -13.68
C ARG A 40 2.21 -19.46 -12.73
N ALA A 41 1.92 -18.18 -12.99
CA ALA A 41 1.08 -17.35 -12.13
C ALA A 41 -0.40 -17.80 -12.13
N ASP A 42 -0.87 -18.36 -13.25
CA ASP A 42 -2.27 -18.77 -13.44
C ASP A 42 -2.72 -19.86 -12.45
N THR A 43 -1.81 -20.68 -11.91
CA THR A 43 -2.16 -21.71 -10.91
C THR A 43 -2.19 -21.20 -9.48
N VAL A 44 -1.46 -20.12 -9.16
CA VAL A 44 -1.30 -19.62 -7.79
C VAL A 44 -2.33 -18.55 -7.44
N LEU A 45 -2.74 -17.75 -8.44
CA LEU A 45 -3.67 -16.64 -8.26
C LEU A 45 -5.14 -17.05 -8.41
N HIS A 46 -5.42 -18.33 -8.62
CA HIS A 46 -6.76 -18.80 -8.84
C HIS A 46 -7.56 -18.76 -7.53
N TRP A 47 -8.49 -17.80 -7.42
CA TRP A 47 -9.45 -17.73 -6.32
C TRP A 47 -10.85 -18.10 -6.80
N ASP A 48 -11.24 -19.33 -6.47
CA ASP A 48 -12.50 -19.94 -6.89
C ASP A 48 -13.65 -19.54 -5.95
N ILE A 49 -13.94 -18.24 -5.92
CA ILE A 49 -15.03 -17.67 -5.15
C ILE A 49 -16.16 -17.22 -6.08
N SER A 50 -17.42 -17.45 -5.70
CA SER A 50 -18.57 -16.92 -6.46
C SER A 50 -18.59 -15.38 -6.41
N ALA A 51 -19.32 -14.74 -7.32
CA ALA A 51 -19.53 -13.29 -7.25
C ALA A 51 -20.18 -12.87 -5.93
N SER A 52 -21.19 -13.62 -5.46
CA SER A 52 -21.81 -13.39 -4.15
C SER A 52 -20.81 -13.52 -3.00
N GLY A 53 -19.92 -14.51 -3.04
CA GLY A 53 -18.85 -14.66 -2.05
C GLY A 53 -17.87 -13.49 -2.06
N PHE A 54 -17.51 -12.99 -3.25
CA PHE A 54 -16.63 -11.84 -3.38
C PHE A 54 -17.27 -10.56 -2.84
N PHE A 55 -18.54 -10.29 -3.16
CA PHE A 55 -19.25 -9.14 -2.59
C PHE A 55 -19.47 -9.27 -1.08
N LEU A 56 -19.69 -10.49 -0.59
CA LEU A 56 -19.73 -10.76 0.86
C LEU A 56 -18.38 -10.50 1.52
N PHE A 57 -17.27 -10.84 0.87
CA PHE A 57 -15.93 -10.48 1.33
C PHE A 57 -15.77 -8.96 1.45
N LEU A 58 -16.11 -8.21 0.39
CA LEU A 58 -16.03 -6.74 0.43
C LEU A 58 -16.93 -6.16 1.52
N PHE A 59 -18.15 -6.69 1.66
CA PHE A 59 -19.09 -6.29 2.71
C PHE A 59 -18.50 -6.50 4.11
N CYS A 60 -17.94 -7.68 4.40
CA CYS A 60 -17.30 -7.95 5.69
C CYS A 60 -16.13 -7.02 5.98
N VAL A 61 -15.31 -6.71 4.97
CA VAL A 61 -14.19 -5.77 5.10
C VAL A 61 -14.70 -4.36 5.43
N ILE A 62 -15.61 -3.83 4.62
CA ILE A 62 -16.13 -2.46 4.77
C ILE A 62 -16.86 -2.32 6.11
N VAL A 63 -17.77 -3.24 6.42
CA VAL A 63 -18.51 -3.23 7.69
C VAL A 63 -17.57 -3.41 8.87
N GLY A 64 -16.58 -4.30 8.76
CA GLY A 64 -15.55 -4.47 9.79
C GLY A 64 -14.82 -3.16 10.08
N GLY A 65 -14.39 -2.44 9.03
CA GLY A 65 -13.74 -1.13 9.16
C GLY A 65 -14.63 -0.09 9.81
N VAL A 66 -15.87 0.08 9.32
CA VAL A 66 -16.84 1.03 9.87
C VAL A 66 -17.17 0.73 11.33
N LEU A 67 -17.37 -0.55 11.69
CA LEU A 67 -17.62 -0.95 13.08
C LEU A 67 -16.41 -0.70 13.98
N GLY A 68 -15.20 -0.99 13.50
CA GLY A 68 -13.96 -0.71 14.22
C GLY A 68 -13.81 0.79 14.51
N GLN A 69 -14.01 1.63 13.50
CA GLN A 69 -13.97 3.08 13.63
C GLN A 69 -15.07 3.63 14.55
N ALA A 70 -16.30 3.12 14.44
CA ALA A 70 -17.43 3.53 15.28
C ALA A 70 -17.21 3.17 16.75
N LEU A 71 -16.66 1.98 17.04
CA LEU A 71 -16.32 1.57 18.38
C LEU A 71 -15.21 2.44 18.97
N ALA A 72 -14.17 2.76 18.18
CA ALA A 72 -13.12 3.68 18.60
C ALA A 72 -13.68 5.08 18.91
N LEU A 73 -14.58 5.60 18.08
CA LEU A 73 -15.25 6.87 18.33
C LEU A 73 -16.08 6.84 19.62
N LEU A 74 -16.78 5.74 19.89
CA LEU A 74 -17.52 5.56 21.13
C LEU A 74 -16.58 5.55 22.34
N CYS A 75 -15.45 4.84 22.28
CA CYS A 75 -14.44 4.82 23.34
C CYS A 75 -13.89 6.23 23.61
N LEU A 76 -13.58 7.00 22.57
CA LEU A 76 -13.11 8.39 22.71
C LEU A 76 -14.16 9.27 23.39
N ARG A 77 -15.43 9.19 22.94
CA ARG A 77 -16.53 9.98 23.53
C ARG A 77 -16.82 9.61 24.99
N LEU A 78 -16.77 8.32 25.34
CA LEU A 78 -16.92 7.87 26.73
C LEU A 78 -15.76 8.36 27.61
N GLY A 79 -14.57 8.52 27.02
CA GLY A 79 -13.41 9.14 27.66
C GLY A 79 -13.41 10.68 27.64
N GLY A 80 -14.48 11.33 27.13
CA GLY A 80 -14.58 12.79 27.06
C GLY A 80 -13.76 13.45 25.93
N ILE A 81 -13.19 12.67 25.01
CA ILE A 81 -12.38 13.18 23.89
C ILE A 81 -13.26 13.34 22.65
N SER A 82 -13.28 14.56 22.09
CA SER A 82 -13.97 14.85 20.83
C SER A 82 -12.94 15.08 19.73
N PRO A 83 -12.84 14.20 18.71
CA PRO A 83 -11.93 14.40 17.59
C PRO A 83 -12.48 15.51 16.68
N THR A 84 -11.76 16.64 16.57
CA THR A 84 -12.18 17.82 15.80
C THR A 84 -11.36 18.02 14.52
N GLY A 85 -10.60 17.01 14.09
CA GLY A 85 -9.65 17.07 12.97
C GLY A 85 -8.21 17.16 13.44
N ILE A 86 -7.28 17.13 12.49
CA ILE A 86 -5.85 17.35 12.78
C ILE A 86 -5.64 18.87 12.90
N SER A 87 -5.00 19.31 13.98
CA SER A 87 -4.90 20.74 14.31
C SER A 87 -3.47 21.18 14.61
N THR A 88 -3.17 22.44 14.31
CA THR A 88 -1.83 22.99 14.46
C THR A 88 -1.61 23.54 15.88
N GLY A 89 -0.92 22.76 16.71
CA GLY A 89 -0.28 23.21 17.96
C GLY A 89 -1.16 23.26 19.22
N GLY A 90 -0.56 22.88 20.36
CA GLY A 90 -1.16 22.90 21.70
C GLY A 90 -1.58 21.51 22.23
N GLU A 91 -1.80 21.39 23.54
CA GLU A 91 -2.15 20.10 24.17
C GLU A 91 -3.48 19.51 23.65
N ALA A 92 -4.46 20.38 23.40
CA ALA A 92 -5.75 19.98 22.81
C ALA A 92 -5.59 19.49 21.36
N ALA A 93 -4.62 20.03 20.62
CA ALA A 93 -4.34 19.62 19.26
C ALA A 93 -3.76 18.20 19.20
N HIS A 94 -2.75 17.92 20.02
CA HIS A 94 -2.17 16.58 20.11
C HIS A 94 -3.17 15.50 20.52
N ALA A 95 -4.10 15.81 21.43
CA ALA A 95 -5.16 14.88 21.82
C ALA A 95 -6.11 14.59 20.64
N SER A 96 -6.42 15.60 19.82
CA SER A 96 -7.23 15.46 18.61
C SER A 96 -6.50 14.66 17.52
N ASP A 97 -5.21 14.91 17.30
CA ASP A 97 -4.39 14.19 16.32
C ASP A 97 -4.27 12.70 16.66
N MET A 98 -3.98 12.40 17.93
CA MET A 98 -3.94 11.02 18.44
C MET A 98 -5.31 10.34 18.34
N ALA A 99 -6.40 11.07 18.58
CA ALA A 99 -7.75 10.55 18.40
C ALA A 99 -8.04 10.22 16.92
N MET A 100 -7.62 11.07 15.98
CA MET A 100 -7.76 10.82 14.54
C MET A 100 -6.95 9.60 14.09
N LEU A 101 -5.71 9.45 14.59
CA LEU A 101 -4.90 8.25 14.31
C LEU A 101 -5.50 6.99 14.92
N PHE A 102 -6.05 7.07 16.13
CA PHE A 102 -6.74 5.96 16.75
C PHE A 102 -7.96 5.53 15.93
N LEU A 103 -8.74 6.48 15.41
CA LEU A 103 -9.86 6.20 14.50
C LEU A 103 -9.39 5.54 13.20
N GLY A 104 -8.33 6.04 12.57
CA GLY A 104 -7.77 5.46 11.34
C GLY A 104 -7.20 4.05 11.56
N GLY A 105 -6.49 3.84 12.67
CA GLY A 105 -6.00 2.53 13.10
C GLY A 105 -7.12 1.54 13.38
N ALA A 106 -8.19 1.99 14.05
CA ALA A 106 -9.36 1.16 14.32
C ALA A 106 -10.13 0.81 13.03
N PHE A 107 -10.20 1.72 12.05
CA PHE A 107 -10.76 1.43 10.73
C PHE A 107 -9.97 0.33 10.00
N GLN A 108 -8.64 0.46 9.92
CA GLN A 108 -7.78 -0.55 9.29
C GLN A 108 -7.82 -1.89 10.04
N GLY A 109 -7.74 -1.86 11.38
CA GLY A 109 -7.87 -3.06 12.22
C GLY A 109 -9.23 -3.74 12.09
N GLY A 110 -10.30 -2.96 12.00
CA GLY A 110 -11.65 -3.44 11.72
C GLY A 110 -11.76 -4.13 10.37
N MET A 111 -11.16 -3.57 9.31
CA MET A 111 -11.09 -4.20 8.00
C MET A 111 -10.38 -5.56 8.05
N LEU A 112 -9.25 -5.68 8.77
CA LEU A 112 -8.57 -6.96 9.01
C LEU A 112 -9.45 -7.95 9.79
N GLY A 113 -10.20 -7.46 10.78
CA GLY A 113 -11.21 -8.23 11.48
C GLY A 113 -12.27 -8.80 10.53
N GLY A 114 -12.75 -7.97 9.59
CA GLY A 114 -13.66 -8.35 8.51
C GLY A 114 -13.09 -9.44 7.60
N VAL A 115 -11.83 -9.33 7.18
CA VAL A 115 -11.13 -10.37 6.42
C VAL A 115 -11.08 -11.69 7.20
N CYS A 116 -10.74 -11.63 8.49
CA CYS A 116 -10.65 -12.81 9.36
C CYS A 116 -12.01 -13.47 9.57
N PHE A 117 -13.05 -12.67 9.79
CA PHE A 117 -14.43 -13.10 9.94
C PHE A 117 -14.90 -13.84 8.68
N PHE A 118 -14.74 -13.22 7.50
CA PHE A 118 -15.08 -13.84 6.23
C PHE A 118 -14.38 -15.19 6.03
N ARG A 119 -13.05 -15.24 6.26
CA ARG A 119 -12.23 -16.44 6.06
C ARG A 119 -12.55 -17.57 7.04
N ARG A 120 -12.87 -17.26 8.30
CA ARG A 120 -13.12 -18.27 9.34
C ARG A 120 -14.55 -18.77 9.36
N LEU A 121 -15.52 -17.89 9.15
CA LEU A 121 -16.92 -18.17 9.45
C LEU A 121 -17.79 -18.31 8.20
N LEU A 122 -17.43 -17.64 7.10
CA LEU A 122 -18.27 -17.60 5.89
C LEU A 122 -17.68 -18.37 4.69
N HIS A 123 -16.35 -18.53 4.63
CA HIS A 123 -15.69 -19.23 3.53
C HIS A 123 -14.95 -20.49 4.01
N LYS A 124 -15.52 -21.68 3.76
CA LYS A 124 -14.89 -22.97 4.13
C LYS A 124 -13.80 -23.38 3.13
N ARG A 125 -12.55 -23.45 3.64
CA ARG A 125 -11.27 -23.98 3.10
C ARG A 125 -11.03 -23.91 1.58
N GLU A 126 -10.10 -23.04 1.17
CA GLU A 126 -9.28 -23.24 -0.04
C GLU A 126 -8.55 -24.61 0.04
N LYS A 127 -8.50 -25.34 -1.08
CA LYS A 127 -7.78 -26.62 -1.18
C LYS A 127 -6.27 -26.42 -0.87
N PRO A 128 -5.58 -27.45 -0.32
CA PRO A 128 -4.19 -27.38 0.16
C PRO A 128 -3.11 -26.90 -0.85
N ALA A 129 -3.44 -26.73 -2.13
CA ALA A 129 -2.52 -26.22 -3.14
C ALA A 129 -2.06 -24.77 -2.88
N ALA A 130 -2.95 -23.87 -2.43
CA ALA A 130 -2.59 -22.49 -2.08
C ALA A 130 -1.70 -22.42 -0.83
N ALA A 131 -1.93 -23.31 0.14
CA ALA A 131 -1.11 -23.44 1.35
C ALA A 131 0.27 -24.06 1.07
N ALA A 132 0.36 -25.02 0.14
CA ALA A 132 1.62 -25.65 -0.27
C ALA A 132 2.54 -24.67 -1.02
N VAL A 133 2.00 -23.72 -1.79
CA VAL A 133 2.78 -22.67 -2.46
C VAL A 133 3.28 -21.62 -1.46
N ALA A 134 2.45 -21.24 -0.47
CA ALA A 134 2.88 -20.36 0.62
C ALA A 134 4.01 -20.97 1.48
N ALA A 135 4.00 -22.30 1.66
CA ALA A 135 5.03 -23.04 2.40
C ALA A 135 6.39 -23.13 1.67
N GLY A 136 6.46 -22.83 0.37
CA GLY A 136 7.69 -22.92 -0.43
C GLY A 136 8.50 -21.62 -0.54
N VAL A 137 8.07 -20.53 0.09
CA VAL A 137 8.75 -19.23 -0.03
C VAL A 137 9.73 -19.03 1.12
N SER A 138 11.03 -19.02 0.82
CA SER A 138 12.05 -18.74 1.83
C SER A 138 11.97 -17.28 2.31
N PRO A 139 12.15 -17.00 3.63
CA PRO A 139 12.18 -15.63 4.16
C PRO A 139 13.22 -14.74 3.44
N ALA A 140 14.40 -15.27 3.17
CA ALA A 140 15.42 -14.58 2.37
C ALA A 140 14.95 -14.27 0.93
N GLY A 141 14.14 -15.15 0.35
CA GLY A 141 13.51 -14.94 -0.95
C GLY A 141 12.49 -13.81 -0.94
N VAL A 142 11.67 -13.70 0.12
CA VAL A 142 10.75 -12.58 0.33
C VAL A 142 11.53 -11.29 0.46
N LEU A 143 12.53 -11.25 1.35
CA LEU A 143 13.34 -10.05 1.60
C LEU A 143 13.99 -9.52 0.32
N ARG A 144 14.68 -10.40 -0.41
CA ARG A 144 15.35 -10.03 -1.67
C ARG A 144 14.36 -9.51 -2.72
N LYS A 145 13.21 -10.18 -2.89
CA LYS A 145 12.20 -9.78 -3.88
C LYS A 145 11.49 -8.49 -3.47
N GLY A 146 11.21 -8.30 -2.18
CA GLY A 146 10.58 -7.09 -1.64
C GLY A 146 11.49 -5.87 -1.77
N ILE A 147 12.74 -5.97 -1.32
CA ILE A 147 13.75 -4.90 -1.49
C ILE A 147 13.96 -4.60 -2.98
N GLY A 148 14.10 -5.64 -3.82
CA GLY A 148 14.27 -5.44 -5.26
C GLY A 148 13.06 -4.77 -5.91
N CYS A 149 11.84 -5.09 -5.47
CA CYS A 149 10.63 -4.44 -5.94
C CYS A 149 10.58 -2.97 -5.53
N GLU A 150 10.93 -2.66 -4.27
CA GLU A 150 10.99 -1.29 -3.78
C GLU A 150 11.99 -0.45 -4.56
N LEU A 151 13.22 -0.95 -4.72
CA LEU A 151 14.25 -0.24 -5.48
C LEU A 151 13.80 0.04 -6.92
N ILE A 152 13.10 -0.91 -7.57
CA ILE A 152 12.53 -0.68 -8.90
C ILE A 152 11.41 0.37 -8.87
N ALA A 153 10.60 0.40 -7.81
CA ALA A 153 9.50 1.34 -7.67
C ALA A 153 9.98 2.79 -7.58
N LEU A 154 11.05 3.06 -6.83
CA LEU A 154 11.57 4.41 -6.60
C LEU A 154 11.73 5.26 -7.88
N PRO A 155 12.54 4.89 -8.89
CA PRO A 155 12.72 5.72 -10.08
C PRO A 155 11.47 5.75 -10.96
N VAL A 156 10.66 4.69 -10.98
CA VAL A 156 9.45 4.62 -11.82
C VAL A 156 8.35 5.53 -11.26
N VAL A 157 8.13 5.48 -9.95
CA VAL A 157 7.13 6.28 -9.25
C VAL A 157 7.59 7.74 -9.19
N GLY A 158 8.87 8.00 -8.90
CA GLY A 158 9.43 9.35 -8.91
C GLY A 158 9.33 10.01 -10.29
N ALA A 159 9.68 9.31 -11.37
CA ALA A 159 9.48 9.82 -12.73
C ALA A 159 8.00 10.06 -13.05
N THR A 160 7.11 9.17 -12.61
CA THR A 160 5.66 9.34 -12.79
C THR A 160 5.14 10.57 -12.05
N ALA A 161 5.60 10.80 -10.82
CA ALA A 161 5.22 11.96 -10.03
C ALA A 161 5.63 13.27 -10.71
N LEU A 162 6.90 13.36 -11.16
CA LEU A 162 7.41 14.54 -11.88
C LEU A 162 6.64 14.82 -13.18
N LEU A 163 6.38 13.79 -13.98
CA LEU A 163 5.62 13.92 -15.23
C LEU A 163 4.17 14.33 -14.98
N TRP A 164 3.55 13.73 -13.96
CA TRP A 164 2.16 14.01 -13.62
C TRP A 164 1.96 15.41 -13.08
N GLN A 165 2.77 15.83 -12.10
CA GLN A 165 2.73 17.17 -11.55
C GLN A 165 3.09 18.23 -12.61
N GLY A 166 4.09 17.95 -13.46
CA GLY A 166 4.42 18.80 -14.60
C GLY A 166 3.25 18.96 -15.56
N LEU A 167 2.50 17.89 -15.85
CA LEU A 167 1.29 17.94 -16.66
C LEU A 167 0.19 18.77 -15.98
N LEU A 168 -0.09 18.56 -14.69
CA LEU A 168 -1.09 19.33 -13.94
C LEU A 168 -0.74 20.83 -13.96
N HIS A 169 0.53 21.17 -13.74
CA HIS A 169 1.02 22.54 -13.81
C HIS A 169 0.85 23.14 -15.21
N LEU A 170 1.20 22.40 -16.28
CA LEU A 170 0.98 22.86 -17.67
C LEU A 170 -0.50 23.09 -17.99
N LEU A 171 -1.39 22.29 -17.39
CA LEU A 171 -2.83 22.41 -17.54
C LEU A 171 -3.48 23.42 -16.58
N HIS A 172 -2.69 24.09 -15.73
CA HIS A 172 -3.18 25.02 -14.69
C HIS A 172 -4.24 24.39 -13.78
N ILE A 173 -4.07 23.10 -13.48
CA ILE A 173 -4.93 22.40 -12.53
C ILE A 173 -4.31 22.53 -11.15
N ASP A 174 -5.01 23.22 -10.25
CA ASP A 174 -4.60 23.33 -8.85
C ASP A 174 -4.57 21.96 -8.18
N TYR A 175 -3.46 21.66 -7.53
CA TYR A 175 -3.31 20.47 -6.70
C TYR A 175 -2.60 20.85 -5.41
N GLN A 176 -2.95 20.16 -4.32
CA GLN A 176 -2.22 20.27 -3.07
C GLN A 176 -1.18 19.16 -3.01
N ALA A 177 0.09 19.57 -2.83
CA ALA A 177 1.12 18.65 -2.38
C ALA A 177 0.65 18.04 -1.04
N GLN A 178 0.86 16.74 -0.89
CA GLN A 178 0.17 15.88 0.08
C GLN A 178 0.30 16.38 1.54
N ASP A 179 -0.82 16.49 2.27
CA ASP A 179 -0.92 16.89 3.70
C ASP A 179 -0.05 16.04 4.66
N LEU A 180 0.46 14.90 4.21
CA LEU A 180 1.33 14.01 4.99
C LEU A 180 2.70 14.63 5.28
N VAL A 181 3.22 15.50 4.41
CA VAL A 181 4.50 16.19 4.65
C VAL A 181 4.36 17.10 5.85
N ASP A 182 3.31 17.91 5.86
CA ASP A 182 3.02 18.85 6.94
C ASP A 182 2.70 18.08 8.24
N LEU A 183 1.90 17.01 8.15
CA LEU A 183 1.55 16.20 9.32
C LEU A 183 2.76 15.54 10.01
N PHE A 184 3.72 15.02 9.25
CA PHE A 184 4.93 14.41 9.81
C PHE A 184 5.96 15.46 10.25
N ALA A 185 6.00 16.63 9.58
CA ALA A 185 6.89 17.73 9.92
C ALA A 185 6.46 18.49 11.19
N GLU A 186 5.15 18.58 11.44
CA GLU A 186 4.55 19.24 12.60
C GLU A 186 4.35 18.31 13.81
N ALA A 187 4.72 17.04 13.69
CA ALA A 187 4.57 16.06 14.77
C ALA A 187 5.57 16.31 15.91
N ASP A 188 5.14 17.03 16.95
CA ASP A 188 5.99 17.37 18.11
C ASP A 188 6.13 16.27 19.17
N SER A 189 5.54 15.08 18.96
CA SER A 189 5.53 13.97 19.91
C SER A 189 6.14 12.69 19.34
N PRO A 190 7.15 12.07 20.00
CA PRO A 190 7.71 10.79 19.58
C PRO A 190 6.68 9.65 19.53
N LEU A 191 5.68 9.68 20.42
CA LEU A 191 4.59 8.70 20.43
C LEU A 191 3.66 8.88 19.24
N LEU A 192 3.35 10.13 18.89
CA LEU A 192 2.54 10.47 17.71
C LEU A 192 3.25 10.01 16.44
N LEU A 193 4.51 10.41 16.27
CA LEU A 193 5.34 10.03 15.14
C LEU A 193 5.53 8.51 15.03
N GLY A 194 5.77 7.84 16.15
CA GLY A 194 5.89 6.38 16.21
C GLY A 194 4.59 5.67 15.80
N SER A 195 3.45 6.20 16.24
CA SER A 195 2.13 5.65 15.94
C SER A 195 1.74 5.86 14.47
N MET A 196 2.00 7.04 13.92
CA MET A 196 1.85 7.34 12.48
C MET A 196 2.71 6.42 11.62
N THR A 197 3.99 6.26 12.00
CA THR A 197 4.93 5.39 11.30
C THR A 197 4.47 3.93 11.36
N PHE A 198 4.04 3.43 12.51
CA PHE A 198 3.52 2.08 12.63
C PHE A 198 2.28 1.85 11.77
N LEU A 199 1.35 2.81 11.78
CA LEU A 199 0.14 2.76 10.96
C LEU A 199 0.50 2.67 9.47
N ALA A 200 1.36 3.58 9.01
CA ALA A 200 1.73 3.71 7.60
C ALA A 200 2.64 2.57 7.10
N VAL A 201 3.54 2.04 7.93
CA VAL A 201 4.54 1.04 7.51
C VAL A 201 4.07 -0.39 7.76
N VAL A 202 3.18 -0.62 8.73
CA VAL A 202 2.74 -1.96 9.11
C VAL A 202 1.27 -2.18 8.81
N LEU A 203 0.39 -1.39 9.43
CA LEU A 203 -1.04 -1.69 9.41
C LEU A 203 -1.68 -1.42 8.04
N ALA A 204 -1.36 -0.30 7.42
CA ALA A 204 -1.86 0.07 6.10
C ALA A 204 -1.40 -0.93 5.01
N PRO A 205 -0.10 -1.24 4.84
CA PRO A 205 0.35 -2.24 3.89
C PRO A 205 -0.30 -3.61 4.09
N LEU A 206 -0.41 -4.09 5.34
CA LEU A 206 -1.05 -5.38 5.60
C LEU A 206 -2.50 -5.40 5.11
N THR A 207 -3.24 -4.34 5.43
CA THR A 207 -4.68 -4.26 5.15
C THR A 207 -4.94 -4.02 3.67
N GLU A 208 -4.25 -3.06 3.07
CA GLU A 208 -4.43 -2.68 1.67
C GLU A 208 -3.98 -3.79 0.72
N GLU A 209 -2.85 -4.46 0.98
CA GLU A 209 -2.44 -5.59 0.16
C GLU A 209 -3.42 -6.77 0.25
N LEU A 210 -4.02 -7.02 1.43
CA LEU A 210 -5.06 -8.04 1.55
C LEU A 210 -6.31 -7.69 0.73
N ILE A 211 -6.76 -6.44 0.75
CA ILE A 211 -7.98 -6.02 0.04
C ILE A 211 -7.74 -5.96 -1.47
N PHE A 212 -6.70 -5.24 -1.89
CA PHE A 212 -6.46 -4.98 -3.31
C PHE A 212 -5.81 -6.17 -4.01
N ARG A 213 -4.85 -6.87 -3.38
CA ARG A 213 -4.07 -7.91 -4.06
C ARG A 213 -4.69 -9.29 -3.83
N ALA A 214 -4.92 -9.68 -2.59
CA ALA A 214 -5.55 -10.98 -2.30
C ALA A 214 -7.06 -11.03 -2.55
N GLY A 215 -7.74 -9.89 -2.45
CA GLY A 215 -9.15 -9.73 -2.79
C GLY A 215 -9.35 -9.38 -4.26
N LEU A 216 -9.31 -8.10 -4.59
CA LEU A 216 -9.79 -7.56 -5.87
C LEU A 216 -8.97 -8.04 -7.08
N PHE A 217 -7.64 -7.89 -7.05
CA PHE A 217 -6.76 -8.37 -8.14
C PHE A 217 -6.93 -9.87 -8.37
N ARG A 218 -6.87 -10.67 -7.30
CA ARG A 218 -7.01 -12.14 -7.37
C ARG A 218 -8.37 -12.55 -7.93
N TYR A 219 -9.45 -11.88 -7.53
CA TYR A 219 -10.81 -12.10 -8.04
C TYR A 219 -10.93 -11.79 -9.54
N LEU A 220 -10.38 -10.64 -9.98
CA LEU A 220 -10.42 -10.23 -11.39
C LEU A 220 -9.51 -11.08 -12.27
N ARG A 221 -8.40 -11.59 -11.74
CA ARG A 221 -7.39 -12.32 -12.53
C ARG A 221 -7.94 -13.62 -13.13
N THR A 222 -9.01 -14.18 -12.57
CA THR A 222 -9.71 -15.37 -13.08
C THR A 222 -10.95 -15.06 -13.92
N ARG A 223 -11.30 -13.77 -14.09
CA ARG A 223 -12.59 -13.34 -14.68
C ARG A 223 -12.48 -12.26 -15.76
N ALA A 224 -11.37 -11.55 -15.79
CA ALA A 224 -11.12 -10.45 -16.72
C ALA A 224 -9.76 -10.62 -17.41
N PRO A 225 -9.55 -9.97 -18.56
CA PRO A 225 -8.23 -9.89 -19.17
C PRO A 225 -7.20 -9.40 -18.16
N ARG A 226 -5.98 -9.97 -18.21
CA ARG A 226 -4.89 -9.65 -17.27
C ARG A 226 -4.66 -8.15 -17.09
N TRP A 227 -4.77 -7.36 -18.17
CA TRP A 227 -4.56 -5.91 -18.09
C TRP A 227 -5.65 -5.21 -17.27
N VAL A 228 -6.91 -5.66 -17.34
CA VAL A 228 -8.01 -5.15 -16.49
C VAL A 228 -7.76 -5.52 -15.04
N ALA A 229 -7.41 -6.79 -14.80
CA ALA A 229 -7.11 -7.28 -13.46
C ALA A 229 -5.96 -6.51 -12.81
N LEU A 230 -4.98 -6.05 -13.59
CA LEU A 230 -3.87 -5.22 -13.11
C LEU A 230 -4.26 -3.74 -12.94
N ALA A 231 -4.93 -3.13 -13.93
CA ALA A 231 -5.19 -1.69 -13.96
C ALA A 231 -6.32 -1.27 -13.01
N LEU A 232 -7.43 -2.01 -12.97
CA LEU A 232 -8.60 -1.60 -12.19
C LEU A 232 -8.32 -1.52 -10.68
N PRO A 233 -7.69 -2.52 -10.02
CA PRO A 233 -7.34 -2.41 -8.60
C PRO A 233 -6.34 -1.30 -8.33
N ALA A 234 -5.39 -1.08 -9.24
CA ALA A 234 -4.37 -0.04 -9.09
C ALA A 234 -4.96 1.38 -9.18
N LEU A 235 -5.90 1.60 -10.11
CA LEU A 235 -6.62 2.86 -10.23
C LEU A 235 -7.56 3.11 -9.04
N LEU A 236 -8.26 2.07 -8.57
CA LEU A 236 -9.10 2.17 -7.38
C LEU A 236 -8.29 2.45 -6.11
N PHE A 237 -7.12 1.82 -5.98
CA PHE A 237 -6.15 2.10 -4.91
C PHE A 237 -5.77 3.57 -4.89
N ALA A 238 -5.36 4.13 -6.04
CA ALA A 238 -5.02 5.55 -6.15
C ALA A 238 -6.21 6.48 -5.88
N ALA A 239 -7.39 6.16 -6.43
CA ALA A 239 -8.59 6.99 -6.26
C ALA A 239 -9.02 7.09 -4.79
N LEU A 240 -8.90 6.00 -4.02
CA LEU A 240 -9.29 5.96 -2.61
C LEU A 240 -8.38 6.79 -1.69
N HIS A 241 -7.22 7.24 -2.18
CA HIS A 241 -6.37 8.20 -1.47
C HIS A 241 -6.86 9.64 -1.61
N ALA A 242 -7.82 9.91 -2.50
CA ALA A 242 -8.49 11.20 -2.64
C ALA A 242 -7.55 12.41 -2.82
N ASN A 243 -6.36 12.20 -3.41
CA ASN A 243 -5.39 13.26 -3.68
C ASN A 243 -4.97 13.21 -5.15
N LEU A 244 -5.21 14.31 -5.86
CA LEU A 244 -4.96 14.38 -7.31
C LEU A 244 -3.46 14.34 -7.63
N ALA A 245 -2.61 14.98 -6.83
CA ALA A 245 -1.17 15.02 -7.04
C ALA A 245 -0.53 13.63 -6.92
N SER A 246 -1.03 12.79 -6.02
CA SER A 246 -0.54 11.43 -5.81
C SER A 246 -1.25 10.37 -6.66
N PHE A 247 -2.32 10.72 -7.38
CA PHE A 247 -3.14 9.76 -8.14
C PHE A 247 -2.32 8.92 -9.13
N ALA A 248 -1.62 9.55 -10.08
CA ALA A 248 -0.84 8.82 -11.08
C ALA A 248 0.33 8.01 -10.47
N PRO A 249 1.18 8.56 -9.59
CA PRO A 249 2.24 7.78 -8.96
C PRO A 249 1.71 6.60 -8.11
N LEU A 250 0.61 6.78 -7.37
CA LEU A 250 -0.01 5.69 -6.61
C LEU A 250 -0.66 4.62 -7.51
N ALA A 251 -1.22 5.01 -8.66
CA ALA A 251 -1.73 4.05 -9.63
C ALA A 251 -0.60 3.19 -10.21
N VAL A 252 0.55 3.80 -10.52
CA VAL A 252 1.74 3.06 -10.97
C VAL A 252 2.31 2.18 -9.86
N LEU A 253 2.37 2.66 -8.63
CA LEU A 253 2.78 1.86 -7.46
C LEU A 253 1.85 0.65 -7.26
N GLY A 254 0.53 0.87 -7.33
CA GLY A 254 -0.48 -0.18 -7.27
C GLY A 254 -0.26 -1.27 -8.31
N LEU A 255 0.05 -0.87 -9.55
CA LEU A 255 0.39 -1.78 -10.64
C LEU A 255 1.68 -2.56 -10.37
N ILE A 256 2.72 -1.91 -9.85
CA ILE A 256 3.99 -2.55 -9.48
C ILE A 256 3.76 -3.63 -8.42
N PHE A 257 2.98 -3.34 -7.37
CA PHE A 257 2.69 -4.32 -6.33
C PHE A 257 1.81 -5.48 -6.84
N ALA A 258 0.85 -5.22 -7.74
CA ALA A 258 0.09 -6.28 -8.40
C ALA A 258 0.99 -7.20 -9.25
N LEU A 259 1.95 -6.64 -9.99
CA LEU A 259 2.96 -7.40 -10.75
C LEU A 259 3.91 -8.16 -9.82
N ALA A 260 4.30 -7.57 -8.69
CA ALA A 260 5.14 -8.21 -7.69
C ALA A 260 4.42 -9.41 -7.07
N TYR A 261 3.13 -9.27 -6.75
CA TYR A 261 2.29 -10.38 -6.29
C TYR A 261 2.14 -11.47 -7.35
N GLU A 262 1.85 -11.08 -8.59
CA GLU A 262 1.67 -12.03 -9.70
C GLU A 262 2.93 -12.87 -9.94
N ARG A 263 4.11 -12.25 -9.88
CA ARG A 263 5.40 -12.93 -10.10
C ARG A 263 5.88 -13.71 -8.90
N SER A 264 5.59 -13.25 -7.68
CA SER A 264 6.09 -13.86 -6.45
C SER A 264 5.22 -15.03 -6.00
N GLY A 265 3.91 -15.01 -6.31
CA GLY A 265 2.94 -15.95 -5.80
C GLY A 265 2.64 -15.79 -4.29
N THR A 266 3.12 -14.73 -3.66
CA THR A 266 2.95 -14.49 -2.21
C THR A 266 2.72 -13.02 -1.91
N LEU A 267 1.80 -12.73 -0.98
CA LEU A 267 1.54 -11.37 -0.51
C LEU A 267 2.69 -10.79 0.30
N ALA A 268 3.57 -11.62 0.87
CA ALA A 268 4.67 -11.13 1.70
C ALA A 268 5.62 -10.20 0.92
N VAL A 269 5.77 -10.42 -0.40
CA VAL A 269 6.61 -9.58 -1.26
C VAL A 269 6.03 -8.17 -1.45
N PRO A 270 4.79 -7.99 -1.96
CA PRO A 270 4.21 -6.66 -2.09
C PRO A 270 3.96 -5.98 -0.73
N ILE A 271 3.61 -6.70 0.34
CA ILE A 271 3.50 -6.12 1.70
C ILE A 271 4.84 -5.51 2.13
N LEU A 272 5.93 -6.26 1.97
CA LEU A 272 7.26 -5.75 2.31
C LEU A 272 7.67 -4.57 1.43
N ALA A 273 7.44 -4.66 0.12
CA ALA A 273 7.76 -3.56 -0.80
C ALA A 273 6.97 -2.29 -0.44
N HIS A 274 5.68 -2.42 -0.14
CA HIS A 274 4.81 -1.32 0.30
C HIS A 274 5.27 -0.72 1.63
N ALA A 275 5.57 -1.55 2.62
CA ALA A 275 6.13 -1.09 3.90
C ALA A 275 7.44 -0.29 3.70
N LEU A 276 8.33 -0.77 2.83
CA LEU A 276 9.58 -0.09 2.51
C LEU A 276 9.35 1.22 1.75
N PHE A 277 8.39 1.27 0.81
CA PHE A 277 8.02 2.49 0.10
C PHE A 277 7.54 3.58 1.06
N ASN A 278 6.64 3.21 1.98
CA ASN A 278 6.10 4.14 2.97
C ASN A 278 7.20 4.58 3.95
N LEU A 279 8.06 3.66 4.38
CA LEU A 279 9.20 3.99 5.24
C LEU A 279 10.17 4.94 4.53
N ASN A 280 10.51 4.68 3.27
CA ASN A 280 11.38 5.56 2.49
C ASN A 280 10.77 6.97 2.36
N THR A 281 9.48 7.05 2.06
CA THR A 281 8.74 8.32 1.98
C THR A 281 8.81 9.10 3.29
N ILE A 282 8.55 8.44 4.43
CA ILE A 282 8.65 9.06 5.76
C ILE A 282 10.08 9.54 6.04
N LEU A 283 11.10 8.74 5.71
CA LEU A 283 12.50 9.12 5.91
C LEU A 283 12.91 10.31 5.04
N MET A 284 12.36 10.44 3.82
CA MET A 284 12.58 11.61 2.98
C MET A 284 11.95 12.87 3.57
N ILE A 285 10.71 12.76 4.06
CA ILE A 285 9.99 13.87 4.73
C ILE A 285 10.76 14.34 5.97
N LEU A 286 11.07 13.43 6.89
CA LEU A 286 11.84 13.74 8.11
C LEU A 286 13.29 14.19 7.82
N GLY A 287 13.78 13.86 6.63
CA GLY A 287 15.06 14.28 6.11
C GLY A 287 15.08 15.70 5.55
N GLY A 288 13.92 16.36 5.43
CA GLY A 288 13.79 17.67 4.80
C GLY A 288 13.98 17.64 3.29
N VAL A 289 13.80 16.48 2.65
CA VAL A 289 13.87 16.32 1.19
C VAL A 289 12.44 16.26 0.68
N GLY A 290 11.92 17.40 0.21
CA GLY A 290 10.63 17.45 -0.47
C GLY A 290 10.68 16.63 -1.76
N MET A 291 9.63 15.83 -2.00
CA MET A 291 9.40 15.11 -3.26
C MET A 291 8.51 15.90 -4.20
#